data_AF-A0A2G9N8I0-F1
#
_entry.id   AF-A0A2G9N8I0-F1
#
_cell.length_a   1.000
_cell.length_b   1.000
_cell.length_c   1.000
_cell.angle_alpha   90.00
_cell.angle_beta   90.00
_cell.angle_gamma   90.00
#
_symmetry.space_group_name_H-M   'P 1'
#
loop_
_entity.id
_entity.type
_entity.pdbx_description
1 polymer ?
#
loop_
_entity_poly.entity_id
_entity_poly.type
_entity_poly.pdbx_seq_one_letter_code
_entity_poly.pdbx_strand_id
1 'polypeptide(L)'
;MGKIKGLSPIEKEIIELELEKSRIDREKSMLVLNKGLFLYFCFLFVAVMGFINGFLTKDLLNILIIMSLCIIIIATLPYIKTMHKEEKRLSSLIDDLKSKRGG
;
A
#
# COMPACT_ATOMS: atom_id res chain seq x y z
N MET A 1 -14.15 11.00 -33.66
CA MET A 1 -14.70 10.46 -32.39
C MET A 1 -14.91 8.95 -32.56
N GLY A 2 -13.85 8.15 -32.36
CA GLY A 2 -13.86 6.73 -32.71
C GLY A 2 -14.66 5.91 -31.69
N LYS A 3 -15.82 5.39 -32.11
CA LYS A 3 -16.64 4.42 -31.37
C LYS A 3 -15.79 3.20 -31.02
N ILE A 4 -15.56 2.98 -29.72
CA ILE A 4 -15.12 1.68 -29.22
C ILE A 4 -16.25 0.69 -29.55
N LYS A 5 -15.99 -0.27 -30.44
CA LYS A 5 -16.94 -1.34 -30.78
C LYS A 5 -17.28 -2.11 -29.50
N GLY A 6 -18.52 -1.93 -29.05
CA GLY A 6 -19.31 -2.76 -28.13
C GLY A 6 -18.56 -3.55 -27.07
N LEU A 7 -18.26 -2.94 -25.93
CA LEU A 7 -18.25 -3.71 -24.69
C LEU A 7 -19.70 -4.03 -24.33
N SER A 8 -19.98 -5.29 -24.04
CA SER A 8 -21.26 -5.70 -23.46
C SER A 8 -21.49 -4.91 -22.16
N PRO A 9 -22.73 -4.51 -21.83
CA PRO A 9 -23.01 -3.83 -20.55
C PRO A 9 -22.43 -4.58 -19.35
N ILE A 10 -22.40 -5.92 -19.41
CA ILE A 10 -21.81 -6.79 -18.40
C ILE A 10 -20.28 -6.58 -18.29
N GLU A 11 -19.57 -6.42 -19.40
CA GLU A 11 -18.12 -6.21 -19.37
C GLU A 11 -17.75 -4.85 -18.76
N LYS A 12 -18.55 -3.82 -18.99
CA LYS A 12 -18.36 -2.50 -18.35
C LYS A 12 -18.54 -2.59 -16.84
N GLU A 13 -19.58 -3.29 -16.40
CA GLU A 13 -19.88 -3.49 -14.98
C GLU A 13 -18.78 -4.31 -14.29
N ILE A 14 -18.26 -5.35 -14.94
CA ILE A 14 -17.11 -6.13 -14.43
C ILE A 14 -15.86 -5.25 -14.27
N ILE A 15 -15.57 -4.39 -15.25
CA ILE A 15 -14.42 -3.47 -15.19
C ILE A 15 -14.58 -2.48 -14.04
N GLU A 16 -15.79 -1.93 -13.86
CA GLU A 16 -16.10 -0.97 -12.80
C GLU A 16 -15.95 -1.61 -11.41
N LEU A 17 -16.48 -2.83 -11.22
CA LEU A 17 -16.32 -3.61 -10.00
C LEU A 17 -14.84 -3.94 -9.70
N GLU A 18 -14.05 -4.26 -10.72
CA GLU A 18 -12.61 -4.51 -10.53
C GLU A 18 -11.83 -3.26 -10.15
N LEU A 19 -12.16 -2.11 -10.73
CA LEU A 19 -11.55 -0.83 -10.35
C LEU A 19 -11.89 -0.46 -8.91
N GLU A 20 -13.15 -0.65 -8.51
CA GLU A 20 -13.58 -0.39 -7.14
C GLU A 20 -12.89 -1.33 -6.15
N LYS A 21 -12.78 -2.62 -6.48
CA LYS A 21 -12.02 -3.58 -5.67
C LYS A 21 -10.55 -3.18 -5.53
N SER A 22 -9.89 -2.74 -6.62
CA SER A 22 -8.50 -2.26 -6.59
C SER A 22 -8.35 -1.06 -5.67
N ARG A 23 -9.27 -0.11 -5.75
CA ARG A 23 -9.31 1.07 -4.89
C ARG A 23 -9.45 0.69 -3.41
N ILE A 24 -10.36 -0.23 -3.08
CA ILE A 24 -10.55 -0.73 -1.71
C ILE A 24 -9.28 -1.43 -1.20
N ASP A 25 -8.65 -2.27 -2.02
CA ASP A 25 -7.42 -2.97 -1.62
C ASP A 25 -6.28 -1.98 -1.34
N ARG A 26 -6.16 -0.92 -2.14
CA ARG A 26 -5.22 0.18 -1.90
C ARG A 26 -5.51 0.91 -0.59
N GLU A 27 -6.77 1.28 -0.36
CA GLU A 27 -7.19 1.97 0.87
C GLU A 27 -6.90 1.11 2.11
N LYS A 28 -7.15 -0.20 2.06
CA LYS A 28 -6.79 -1.14 3.12
C LYS A 28 -5.29 -1.20 3.38
N SER A 29 -4.47 -1.32 2.34
CA SER A 29 -3.01 -1.34 2.49
C SER A 29 -2.47 -0.03 3.05
N MET A 30 -3.05 1.12 2.64
CA MET A 30 -2.70 2.42 3.18
C MET A 30 -3.10 2.55 4.66
N LEU A 31 -4.22 1.98 5.07
CA LEU A 31 -4.65 1.96 6.47
C LEU A 31 -3.68 1.16 7.34
N VAL A 32 -3.21 0.01 6.86
CA VAL A 32 -2.17 -0.78 7.53
C VAL A 32 -0.88 0.02 7.67
N LEU A 33 -0.43 0.68 6.59
CA LEU A 33 0.76 1.53 6.61
C LEU A 33 0.62 2.68 7.62
N ASN A 34 -0.52 3.37 7.64
CA ASN A 34 -0.80 4.46 8.58
C ASN A 34 -0.78 3.98 10.04
N LYS A 35 -1.39 2.83 10.33
CA LYS A 35 -1.33 2.23 11.68
C LYS A 35 0.10 1.84 12.07
N GLY A 36 0.88 1.29 11.13
CA GLY A 36 2.28 0.96 11.34
C GLY A 36 3.15 2.19 11.62
N LEU A 37 2.96 3.27 10.85
CA LEU A 37 3.62 4.56 11.07
C LEU A 37 3.26 5.14 12.43
N PHE A 38 1.98 5.09 12.82
CA PHE A 38 1.55 5.55 14.14
C PHE A 38 2.23 4.78 15.27
N LEU A 39 2.30 3.44 15.16
CA LEU A 39 3.03 2.61 16.11
C LEU A 39 4.51 2.97 16.17
N TYR A 40 5.17 3.14 15.02
CA TYR A 40 6.56 3.58 14.97
C TYR A 40 6.79 4.86 15.76
N PHE A 41 5.97 5.89 15.56
CA PHE A 41 6.08 7.15 16.31
C PHE A 41 5.80 6.97 17.79
N CYS A 42 4.84 6.13 18.18
CA CYS A 42 4.58 5.82 19.60
C CYS A 42 5.80 5.17 20.26
N PHE A 43 6.41 4.18 19.60
CA PHE A 43 7.60 3.51 20.12
C PHE A 43 8.78 4.47 20.23
N LEU A 44 9.00 5.32 19.22
CA LEU A 44 10.06 6.32 19.23
C LEU A 44 9.85 7.34 20.35
N PHE A 45 8.62 7.81 20.55
CA PHE A 45 8.27 8.73 21.64
C PHE A 45 8.53 8.11 23.01
N VAL A 46 8.04 6.89 23.26
CA VAL A 46 8.26 6.18 24.53
C VAL A 46 9.75 5.90 24.75
N ALA A 47 10.48 5.53 23.71
CA ALA A 47 11.91 5.27 23.79
C ALA A 47 12.70 6.54 24.18
N VAL A 48 12.40 7.68 23.55
CA VAL A 48 13.05 8.96 23.86
C VAL A 48 12.67 9.44 25.27
N MET A 49 11.38 9.45 25.61
CA MET A 49 10.92 9.89 26.94
C MET A 49 11.45 8.98 28.05
N GLY A 50 11.45 7.67 27.84
CA GLY A 50 11.97 6.70 28.80
C GLY A 50 13.48 6.83 28.99
N PHE A 51 14.23 7.15 27.93
CA PHE A 51 15.67 7.37 28.02
C PHE A 51 16.01 8.68 28.74
N ILE A 52 15.32 9.80 28.40
CA ILE A 52 15.57 11.11 29.03
C ILE A 52 15.29 11.08 30.53
N ASN A 53 14.22 10.40 30.96
CA ASN A 53 13.87 10.28 32.37
C ASN A 53 14.71 9.22 33.13
N GLY A 54 15.64 8.55 32.46
CA GLY A 54 16.50 7.54 33.07
C GLY A 54 15.80 6.20 33.37
N PHE A 55 14.58 5.99 32.88
CA PHE A 55 13.86 4.71 33.04
C PHE A 55 14.39 3.60 32.12
N LEU A 56 15.01 3.97 30.99
CA LEU A 56 15.53 3.02 30.00
C LEU A 56 17.06 3.06 29.95
N THR A 57 17.68 1.89 29.95
CA THR A 57 19.11 1.72 29.67
C THR A 57 19.41 1.85 28.18
N LYS A 58 20.67 2.12 27.83
CA LYS A 58 21.11 2.26 26.42
C LYS A 58 20.80 1.02 25.58
N ASP A 59 20.95 -0.17 26.15
CA ASP A 59 20.67 -1.43 25.45
C ASP A 59 19.18 -1.56 25.11
N LEU A 60 18.30 -1.21 26.06
CA LEU A 60 16.86 -1.29 25.88
C LEU A 60 16.37 -0.22 24.86
N LEU A 61 16.97 0.97 24.86
CA LEU A 61 16.74 2.01 23.85
C LEU A 61 17.06 1.48 22.44
N ASN A 62 18.23 0.85 22.26
CA ASN A 62 18.64 0.33 20.96
C ASN A 62 17.67 -0.75 20.45
N ILE A 63 17.22 -1.64 21.34
CA ILE A 63 16.22 -2.68 21.01
C ILE A 63 14.90 -2.03 20.55
N LEU A 64 14.41 -1.02 21.27
CA LEU A 64 13.17 -0.31 20.91
C LEU A 64 13.27 0.38 19.55
N ILE A 65 14.43 0.99 19.24
CA ILE A 65 14.67 1.62 17.94
C ILE A 65 14.66 0.56 16.84
N ILE A 66 15.37 -0.56 17.00
CA ILE A 66 15.39 -1.64 16.01
C ILE A 66 13.98 -2.21 15.79
N MET A 67 13.24 -2.47 16.87
CA MET A 67 11.85 -2.94 16.81
C MET A 67 10.95 -1.97 16.02
N SER A 68 11.10 -0.67 16.25
CA SER A 68 10.34 0.36 15.53
C SER A 68 10.63 0.33 14.03
N LEU A 69 11.89 0.13 13.62
CA LEU A 69 12.28 0.00 12.22
C LEU A 69 11.69 -1.27 11.59
N CYS A 70 11.68 -2.40 12.31
CA CYS A 70 11.04 -3.63 11.84
C CYS A 70 9.54 -3.43 11.58
N ILE A 71 8.84 -2.69 12.45
CA ILE A 71 7.40 -2.38 12.26
C ILE A 71 7.18 -1.61 10.95
N ILE A 72 8.01 -0.60 10.65
CA ILE A 72 7.91 0.16 9.40
C ILE A 72 8.10 -0.74 8.18
N ILE A 73 9.11 -1.63 8.21
CA ILE A 73 9.37 -2.55 7.11
C ILE A 73 8.15 -3.45 6.87
N ILE A 74 7.63 -4.08 7.93
CA ILE A 74 6.48 -4.97 7.84
C ILE A 74 5.22 -4.22 7.35
N ALA A 75 5.00 -3.00 7.82
CA ALA A 75 3.85 -2.18 7.42
C ALA A 75 3.93 -1.69 5.97
N THR A 76 5.15 -1.50 5.44
CA THR A 76 5.37 -0.97 4.09
C THR A 76 5.21 -2.05 3.00
N LEU A 77 5.59 -3.30 3.29
CA LEU A 77 5.48 -4.43 2.37
C LEU A 77 4.10 -4.61 1.71
N PRO A 78 2.96 -4.64 2.44
CA PRO A 78 1.65 -4.83 1.82
C PRO A 78 1.27 -3.67 0.89
N TYR A 79 1.69 -2.44 1.21
CA TYR A 79 1.45 -1.28 0.36
C TYR A 79 2.19 -1.38 -0.97
N ILE A 80 3.50 -1.65 -0.94
CA ILE A 80 4.31 -1.80 -2.15
C ILE A 80 3.77 -2.95 -3.01
N LYS A 81 3.44 -4.08 -2.39
CA LYS A 81 2.91 -5.25 -3.10
C LYS A 81 1.59 -4.94 -3.81
N THR A 82 0.67 -4.23 -3.16
CA THR A 82 -0.60 -3.82 -3.78
C THR A 82 -0.38 -2.84 -4.93
N MET A 83 0.45 -1.82 -4.72
CA MET A 83 0.78 -0.83 -5.76
C MET A 83 1.39 -1.48 -7.00
N HIS A 84 2.39 -2.35 -6.82
CA HIS A 84 3.07 -2.98 -7.95
C HIS A 84 2.15 -3.94 -8.72
N LYS A 85 1.23 -4.60 -8.02
CA LYS A 85 0.19 -5.43 -8.65
C LYS A 85 -0.78 -4.57 -9.46
N GLU A 86 -1.15 -3.39 -8.95
CA GLU A 86 -2.03 -2.44 -9.62
C GLU A 86 -1.38 -1.86 -10.87
N GLU A 87 -0.12 -1.39 -10.79
CA GLU A 87 0.66 -0.89 -11.95
C GLU A 87 0.77 -1.94 -13.06
N LYS A 88 1.17 -3.17 -12.71
CA LYS A 88 1.32 -4.25 -13.68
C LYS A 88 0.00 -4.56 -14.39
N ARG A 89 -1.11 -4.52 -13.65
CA ARG A 89 -2.46 -4.75 -14.19
C ARG A 89 -2.92 -3.62 -15.09
N LEU A 90 -2.64 -2.37 -14.72
CA LEU A 90 -2.94 -1.21 -15.56
C LEU A 90 -2.16 -1.26 -16.88
N SER A 91 -0.88 -1.63 -16.80
CA SER A 91 -0.03 -1.81 -17.99
C SER A 91 -0.60 -2.87 -18.92
N SER A 92 -0.99 -4.04 -18.40
CA SER A 92 -1.58 -5.10 -19.25
C SER A 92 -2.90 -4.67 -19.90
N LEU A 93 -3.75 -3.92 -19.18
CA LEU A 93 -4.99 -3.39 -19.76
C LEU A 93 -4.73 -2.37 -20.88
N ILE A 94 -3.70 -1.52 -20.73
CA ILE A 94 -3.31 -0.56 -21.77
C ILE A 94 -2.78 -1.29 -23.01
N ASP A 95 -1.96 -2.33 -22.82
CA ASP A 95 -1.40 -3.12 -23.92
C ASP A 95 -2.49 -3.88 -24.68
N ASP A 96 -3.45 -4.49 -23.97
CA ASP A 96 -4.61 -5.14 -24.57
C ASP A 96 -5.48 -4.15 -25.38
N LEU A 97 -5.66 -2.93 -24.87
CA LEU A 97 -6.40 -1.88 -25.57
C LEU A 97 -5.67 -1.34 -26.80
N LYS A 98 -4.33 -1.22 -26.75
CA LYS A 98 -3.51 -0.86 -27.91
C LYS A 98 -3.56 -1.94 -28.98
N SER A 99 -3.38 -3.20 -28.57
CA SER A 99 -3.47 -4.40 -29.43
C SER A 99 -4.80 -4.45 -30.19
N LYS A 100 -5.93 -4.29 -29.50
CA LYS A 100 -7.28 -4.27 -30.12
C LYS A 100 -7.55 -3.09 -31.06
N ARG A 101 -6.76 -2.01 -31.00
CA ARG A 101 -6.99 -0.77 -31.76
C ARG A 101 -6.07 -0.62 -32.97
N GLY A 102 -4.98 -1.39 -33.03
CA GLY A 102 -4.00 -1.41 -34.12
C GLY A 102 -4.18 -2.56 -35.13
N GLY A 103 -5.20 -3.41 -34.96
CA GLY A 103 -5.59 -4.47 -35.89
C GLY A 103 -6.93 -4.21 -36.56
#